data_AF-A0A7V0JJA5-F1
#
_entry.id   AF-A0A7V0JJA5-F1
#
_cell.length_a   1.000
_cell.length_b   1.000
_cell.length_c   1.000
_cell.angle_alpha   90.00
_cell.angle_beta   90.00
_cell.angle_gamma   90.00
#
_symmetry.space_group_name_H-M   'P 1'
#
loop_
_entity.id
_entity.type
_entity.pdbx_description
1 polymer ?
#
loop_
_entity_poly.entity_id
_entity_poly.type
_entity_poly.pdbx_seq_one_letter_code
_entity_poly.pdbx_strand_id
1 'polypeptide(L)'
;MIILDNLRAEPDLKQVYSRMGFKAGKAGIPDSMQALVDEAVQHGRELLKPTGCYDYRPIRMIPPHRIELDKTFGIESKKVFKWMEGCVGLYLCAVKIVPELDREVAHLSKSGEVTRAFLLNAYGAEAAEALMARLNRVILNSIEKPRLEATKRYSPG
;
A
#
# COMPACT_ATOMS: atom_id res chain seq x y z
N MET A 1 -13.51 -9.54 10.11
CA MET A 1 -12.24 -9.36 9.37
C MET A 1 -12.15 -10.38 8.26
N ILE A 2 -11.92 -9.91 7.04
CA ILE A 2 -11.72 -10.71 5.84
C ILE A 2 -10.23 -10.70 5.49
N ILE A 3 -9.68 -11.87 5.19
CA ILE A 3 -8.27 -12.05 4.78
C ILE A 3 -8.26 -12.55 3.34
N LEU A 4 -7.38 -11.97 2.54
CA LEU A 4 -7.16 -12.31 1.14
C LEU A 4 -5.72 -12.79 0.98
N ASP A 5 -5.57 -14.09 0.78
CA ASP A 5 -4.29 -14.68 0.39
C ASP A 5 -4.03 -14.48 -1.10
N ASN A 6 -2.76 -14.37 -1.47
CA ASN A 6 -2.32 -14.24 -2.86
C ASN A 6 -2.99 -13.05 -3.59
N LEU A 7 -3.07 -11.90 -2.94
CA LEU A 7 -3.62 -10.68 -3.54
C LEU A 7 -2.71 -10.21 -4.68
N ARG A 8 -2.98 -10.62 -5.91
CA ARG A 8 -2.11 -10.28 -7.05
C ARG A 8 -2.32 -8.83 -7.49
N ALA A 9 -1.24 -8.06 -7.48
CA ALA A 9 -1.14 -6.77 -8.14
C ALA A 9 0.28 -6.60 -8.70
N GLU A 10 0.38 -6.18 -9.95
CA GLU A 10 1.66 -5.78 -10.53
C GLU A 10 1.88 -4.29 -10.26
N PRO A 11 3.07 -3.88 -9.78
CA PRO A 11 3.44 -2.48 -9.68
C PRO A 11 3.45 -1.79 -11.05
N ASP A 12 3.11 -0.49 -11.08
CA ASP A 12 3.36 0.32 -12.28
C ASP A 12 4.87 0.55 -12.42
N LEU A 13 5.48 -0.11 -13.41
CA LEU A 13 6.92 -0.01 -13.64
C LEU A 13 7.38 1.43 -13.90
N LYS A 14 6.53 2.31 -14.45
CA LYS A 14 6.89 3.72 -14.60
C LYS A 14 7.10 4.39 -13.25
N GLN A 15 6.27 4.06 -12.26
CA GLN A 15 6.40 4.57 -10.90
C GLN A 15 7.58 3.92 -10.18
N VAL A 16 7.83 2.62 -10.41
CA VAL A 16 9.03 1.93 -9.89
C VAL A 16 10.28 2.67 -10.35
N TYR A 17 10.42 2.92 -11.66
CA TYR A 17 11.58 3.64 -12.21
C TYR A 17 11.67 5.07 -11.69
N SER A 18 10.53 5.76 -11.56
CA SER A 18 10.50 7.10 -10.96
C SER A 18 10.99 7.10 -9.51
N ARG A 19 10.59 6.11 -8.70
CA ARG A 19 11.03 5.98 -7.31
C ARG A 19 12.50 5.59 -7.19
N MET A 20 13.03 4.89 -8.18
CA MET A 20 14.48 4.65 -8.33
C MET A 20 15.26 5.90 -8.77
N GLY A 21 14.58 7.02 -9.08
CA GLY A 21 15.20 8.28 -9.48
C GLY A 21 15.38 8.48 -10.98
N PHE A 22 14.85 7.58 -11.81
CA PHE A 22 14.92 7.69 -13.26
C PHE A 22 13.76 8.52 -13.81
N LYS A 23 13.98 9.26 -14.90
CA LYS A 23 12.89 9.95 -15.62
C LYS A 23 11.87 8.91 -16.08
N ALA A 24 10.58 9.23 -15.96
CA ALA A 24 9.46 8.29 -16.11
C ALA A 24 9.62 7.33 -17.30
N GLY A 25 9.86 6.05 -17.00
CA GLY A 25 9.98 4.97 -17.98
C GLY A 25 11.39 4.41 -18.16
N LYS A 26 11.47 3.27 -18.85
CA LYS A 26 12.72 2.52 -19.08
C LYS A 26 13.77 3.34 -19.84
N ALA A 27 13.34 4.25 -20.72
CA ALA A 27 14.22 5.11 -21.52
C ALA A 27 15.04 6.13 -20.68
N GLY A 28 14.68 6.34 -19.41
CA GLY A 28 15.43 7.22 -18.49
C GLY A 28 16.57 6.52 -17.75
N ILE A 29 16.75 5.21 -17.93
CA ILE A 29 17.75 4.41 -17.24
C ILE A 29 19.04 4.42 -18.06
N PRO A 30 20.21 4.78 -17.49
CA PRO A 30 21.49 4.65 -18.18
C PRO A 30 21.78 3.18 -18.54
N ASP A 31 22.36 2.94 -19.71
CA ASP A 31 22.70 1.58 -20.18
C ASP A 31 23.54 0.79 -19.15
N SER A 32 24.44 1.48 -18.44
CA SER A 32 25.28 0.90 -17.38
C SER A 32 24.49 0.37 -16.17
N MET A 33 23.25 0.83 -15.97
CA MET A 33 22.38 0.43 -14.86
C MET A 33 21.26 -0.51 -15.31
N GLN A 34 21.05 -0.71 -16.61
CA GLN A 34 19.87 -1.40 -17.13
C GLN A 34 19.74 -2.83 -16.60
N ALA A 35 20.85 -3.58 -16.59
CA ALA A 35 20.87 -4.95 -16.07
C ALA A 35 20.55 -4.99 -14.57
N LEU A 36 21.08 -4.05 -13.79
CA LEU A 36 20.87 -3.97 -12.35
C LEU A 36 19.41 -3.64 -11.99
N VAL A 37 18.79 -2.74 -12.74
CA VAL A 37 17.38 -2.40 -12.56
C VAL A 37 16.48 -3.56 -12.95
N ASP A 38 16.74 -4.21 -14.08
CA ASP A 38 15.96 -5.37 -14.53
C ASP A 38 16.08 -6.53 -13.53
N GLU A 39 17.29 -6.78 -12.99
CA GLU A 39 17.54 -7.75 -11.91
C GLU A 39 16.74 -7.41 -10.65
N ALA A 40 16.77 -6.16 -10.18
CA ALA A 40 16.04 -5.75 -8.98
C ALA A 40 14.52 -5.89 -9.12
N VAL A 41 13.97 -5.55 -10.30
CA VAL A 41 12.53 -5.71 -10.59
C VAL A 41 12.15 -7.19 -10.62
N GLN A 42 12.95 -8.02 -11.27
CA GLN A 42 12.68 -9.45 -11.37
C GLN A 42 12.80 -10.13 -10.00
N HIS A 43 13.84 -9.81 -9.24
CA HIS A 43 14.04 -10.34 -7.90
C HIS A 43 12.90 -9.91 -6.96
N GLY A 44 12.49 -8.65 -7.02
CA GLY A 44 11.34 -8.16 -6.25
C GLY A 44 10.04 -8.92 -6.57
N ARG A 45 9.79 -9.27 -7.83
CA ARG A 45 8.64 -10.09 -8.23
C ARG A 45 8.66 -11.48 -7.61
N GLU A 46 9.83 -12.11 -7.57
CA GLU A 46 9.99 -13.46 -7.04
C GLU A 46 9.79 -13.53 -5.52
N LEU A 47 10.16 -12.45 -4.82
CA LEU A 47 10.00 -12.35 -3.36
C LEU A 47 8.57 -11.98 -2.92
N LEU A 48 7.74 -11.47 -3.83
CA LEU A 48 6.38 -11.02 -3.49
C LEU A 48 5.43 -12.20 -3.20
N LYS A 49 4.99 -12.30 -1.94
CA LYS A 49 3.86 -13.15 -1.50
C LYS A 49 2.81 -12.29 -0.79
N PRO A 50 2.03 -11.51 -1.55
CA PRO A 50 1.17 -10.49 -0.98
C PRO A 50 -0.05 -11.06 -0.26
N THR A 51 -0.35 -10.49 0.89
CA THR A 51 -1.61 -10.72 1.62
C THR A 51 -2.29 -9.39 1.91
N GLY A 52 -3.61 -9.40 1.96
CA GLY A 52 -4.40 -8.24 2.33
C GLY A 52 -5.46 -8.61 3.35
N CYS A 53 -5.83 -7.67 4.21
CA CYS A 53 -6.97 -7.84 5.08
C CYS A 53 -7.80 -6.56 5.13
N TYR A 54 -9.10 -6.72 5.37
CA TYR A 54 -9.99 -5.60 5.59
C TYR A 54 -11.16 -5.96 6.53
N ASP A 55 -11.75 -4.95 7.13
CA ASP A 55 -12.89 -5.09 8.03
C ASP A 55 -13.76 -3.85 8.00
N TYR A 56 -15.08 -4.03 7.93
CA TYR A 56 -16.02 -2.93 8.08
C TYR A 56 -16.29 -2.68 9.57
N ARG A 57 -16.22 -1.42 9.99
CA ARG A 57 -16.57 -0.99 11.34
C ARG A 57 -17.60 0.12 11.30
N PRO A 58 -18.75 -0.02 11.97
CA PRO A 58 -19.63 1.13 12.21
C PRO A 58 -18.87 2.16 13.04
N ILE A 59 -19.20 3.44 12.86
CA ILE A 59 -18.55 4.52 13.59
C ILE A 59 -19.57 5.34 14.38
N ARG A 60 -19.10 5.98 15.44
CA ARG A 60 -19.81 7.01 16.17
C ARG A 60 -19.03 8.31 16.11
N MET A 61 -19.66 9.34 15.54
CA MET A 61 -19.14 10.71 15.54
C MET A 61 -19.41 11.35 16.91
N ILE A 62 -18.37 11.72 17.64
CA ILE A 62 -18.42 12.41 18.93
C ILE A 62 -17.83 13.82 18.77
N PRO A 63 -18.67 14.87 18.74
CA PRO A 63 -18.19 16.23 18.65
C PRO A 63 -17.26 16.61 19.82
N PRO A 64 -16.28 17.51 19.60
CA PRO A 64 -16.07 18.20 18.32
C PRO A 64 -15.26 17.41 17.29
N HIS A 65 -14.35 16.49 17.68
CA HIS A 65 -13.32 15.95 16.77
C HIS A 65 -12.98 14.47 16.95
N ARG A 66 -13.85 13.68 17.60
CA ARG A 66 -13.59 12.28 17.91
C ARG A 66 -14.49 11.34 17.09
N ILE A 67 -13.90 10.31 16.50
CA ILE A 67 -14.60 9.25 15.78
C ILE A 67 -14.30 7.95 16.52
N GLU A 68 -15.31 7.28 17.05
CA GLU A 68 -15.14 5.99 17.73
C GLU A 68 -15.55 4.85 16.81
N LEU A 69 -14.68 3.84 16.73
CA LEU A 69 -14.95 2.58 16.01
C LEU A 69 -15.48 1.53 16.99
N ASP A 70 -14.95 1.54 18.21
CA ASP A 70 -15.42 0.77 19.36
C ASP A 70 -15.01 1.46 20.68
N LYS A 71 -15.16 0.78 21.81
CA LYS A 71 -14.82 1.34 23.14
C LYS A 71 -13.32 1.54 23.38
N THR A 72 -12.47 0.90 22.57
CA THR A 72 -11.01 0.83 22.75
C THR A 72 -10.24 1.60 21.69
N PHE A 73 -10.84 1.85 20.53
CA PHE A 73 -10.20 2.51 19.42
C PHE A 73 -11.03 3.69 18.90
N GLY A 74 -10.40 4.86 18.89
CA GLY A 74 -10.96 6.09 18.36
C GLY A 74 -9.91 6.91 17.63
N ILE A 75 -10.37 7.71 16.68
CA ILE A 75 -9.57 8.64 15.90
C ILE A 75 -9.91 10.05 16.38
N GLU A 76 -8.92 10.80 16.85
CA GLU A 76 -9.08 12.19 17.23
C GLU A 76 -8.40 13.09 16.19
N SER A 77 -9.20 13.77 15.38
CA SER A 77 -8.68 14.65 14.32
C SER A 77 -9.79 15.54 13.76
N LYS A 78 -9.58 16.87 13.82
CA LYS A 78 -10.49 17.84 13.21
C LYS A 78 -10.70 17.61 11.71
N LYS A 79 -9.62 17.27 10.98
CA LYS A 79 -9.66 17.05 9.53
C LYS A 79 -10.42 15.78 9.18
N VAL A 80 -10.11 14.66 9.84
CA VAL A 80 -10.78 13.38 9.58
C VAL A 80 -12.23 13.44 10.02
N PHE A 81 -12.53 14.07 11.17
CA PHE A 81 -13.89 14.27 11.65
C PHE A 81 -14.77 14.97 10.61
N LYS A 82 -14.33 16.13 10.10
CA LYS A 82 -15.08 16.87 9.08
C LYS A 82 -15.25 16.05 7.79
N TRP A 83 -14.21 15.32 7.39
CA TRP A 83 -14.25 14.50 6.18
C TRP A 83 -15.19 13.29 6.30
N MET A 84 -15.41 12.79 7.51
CA MET A 84 -16.29 11.66 7.80
C MET A 84 -17.72 12.05 8.21
N GLU A 85 -18.08 13.34 8.14
CA GLU A 85 -19.45 13.78 8.36
C GLU A 85 -20.42 13.05 7.41
N GLY A 86 -21.50 12.49 7.97
CA GLY A 86 -22.47 11.69 7.23
C GLY A 86 -22.06 10.23 6.96
N CYS A 87 -20.84 9.81 7.30
CA CYS A 87 -20.43 8.41 7.18
C CYS A 87 -21.05 7.55 8.29
N VAL A 88 -21.50 6.36 7.93
CA VAL A 88 -22.10 5.37 8.87
C VAL A 88 -21.11 4.32 9.36
N GLY A 89 -19.95 4.24 8.72
CA GLY A 89 -18.87 3.33 9.07
C GLY A 89 -17.64 3.59 8.23
N LEU A 90 -16.61 2.80 8.45
CA LEU A 90 -15.38 2.82 7.68
C LEU A 90 -14.90 1.40 7.39
N TYR A 91 -14.07 1.26 6.36
CA TYR A 91 -13.30 0.05 6.13
C TYR A 91 -11.87 0.27 6.63
N LEU A 92 -11.46 -0.55 7.59
CA LEU A 92 -10.06 -0.70 7.95
C LEU A 92 -9.45 -1.68 6.95
N CYS A 93 -8.28 -1.35 6.41
CA CYS A 93 -7.59 -2.22 5.47
C CYS A 93 -6.07 -2.13 5.64
N ALA A 94 -5.40 -3.25 5.40
CA ALA A 94 -3.95 -3.32 5.40
C ALA A 94 -3.51 -4.32 4.33
N VAL A 95 -2.33 -4.06 3.75
CA VAL A 95 -1.63 -5.01 2.91
C VAL A 95 -0.29 -5.33 3.54
N LYS A 96 0.16 -6.55 3.35
CA LYS A 96 1.46 -7.00 3.79
C LYS A 96 2.22 -7.54 2.60
N ILE A 97 3.38 -6.94 2.36
CA ILE A 97 4.45 -7.57 1.62
C ILE A 97 5.20 -8.46 2.62
N VAL A 98 5.51 -9.69 2.23
CA VAL A 98 6.20 -10.67 3.07
C VAL A 98 7.53 -10.12 3.59
N PRO A 99 7.98 -10.54 4.80
CA PRO A 99 9.25 -10.11 5.37
C PRO A 99 10.46 -10.43 4.51
N GLU A 100 10.36 -11.37 3.56
CA GLU A 100 11.45 -11.76 2.66
C GLU A 100 12.04 -10.57 1.89
N LEU A 101 11.21 -9.65 1.37
CA LEU A 101 11.71 -8.46 0.66
C LEU A 101 12.48 -7.52 1.60
N ASP A 102 11.92 -7.24 2.78
CA ASP A 102 12.57 -6.38 3.77
C ASP A 102 13.88 -6.99 4.30
N ARG A 103 13.90 -8.32 4.49
CA ARG A 103 15.10 -9.06 4.89
C ARG A 103 16.18 -8.99 3.82
N GLU A 104 15.80 -9.11 2.55
CA GLU A 104 16.73 -9.05 1.44
C GLU A 104 17.33 -7.64 1.30
N VAL A 105 16.48 -6.60 1.39
CA VAL A 105 16.93 -5.20 1.44
C VAL A 105 17.93 -4.99 2.60
N ALA A 106 17.61 -5.51 3.79
CA ALA A 106 18.50 -5.41 4.94
C ALA A 106 19.80 -6.20 4.77
N HIS A 107 19.76 -7.35 4.10
CA HIS A 107 20.93 -8.17 3.81
C HIS A 107 21.87 -7.44 2.83
N LEU A 108 21.37 -7.01 1.68
CA LEU A 108 22.11 -6.24 0.68
C LEU A 108 22.72 -4.98 1.29
N SER A 109 21.98 -4.26 2.13
CA SER A 109 22.48 -3.08 2.83
C SER A 109 23.67 -3.39 3.73
N LYS A 110 23.62 -4.50 4.49
CA LYS A 110 24.70 -4.92 5.39
C LYS A 110 25.91 -5.46 4.64
N SER A 111 25.70 -6.06 3.46
CA SER A 111 26.75 -6.59 2.59
C SER A 111 27.46 -5.53 1.74
N GLY A 112 27.06 -4.25 1.84
CA GLY A 112 27.64 -3.15 1.07
C GLY A 112 27.03 -2.98 -0.33
N GLU A 113 26.04 -3.79 -0.71
CA GLU A 113 25.31 -3.72 -1.98
C GLU A 113 24.19 -2.66 -1.94
N VAL A 114 24.54 -1.45 -1.50
CA VAL A 114 23.59 -0.37 -1.18
C VAL A 114 22.72 0.01 -2.38
N THR A 115 23.27 0.02 -3.60
CA THR A 115 22.50 0.32 -4.81
C THR A 115 21.42 -0.73 -5.06
N ARG A 116 21.72 -2.02 -4.90
CA ARG A 116 20.74 -3.10 -5.07
C ARG A 116 19.66 -3.04 -3.99
N ALA A 117 20.06 -2.80 -2.74
CA ALA A 117 19.12 -2.60 -1.64
C ALA A 117 18.15 -1.44 -1.94
N PHE A 118 18.66 -0.32 -2.45
CA PHE A 118 17.85 0.84 -2.82
C PHE A 118 16.86 0.52 -3.94
N LEU A 119 17.31 -0.12 -5.02
CA LEU A 119 16.46 -0.49 -6.16
C LEU A 119 15.36 -1.46 -5.73
N LEU A 120 15.70 -2.48 -4.94
CA LEU A 120 14.73 -3.46 -4.43
C LEU A 120 13.70 -2.81 -3.48
N ASN A 121 14.14 -1.90 -2.61
CA ASN A 121 13.25 -1.15 -1.72
C ASN A 121 12.28 -0.25 -2.51
N ALA A 122 12.76 0.40 -3.57
CA ALA A 122 11.90 1.20 -4.46
C ALA A 122 10.81 0.34 -5.12
N TYR A 123 11.17 -0.87 -5.57
CA TYR A 123 10.21 -1.84 -6.08
C TYR A 123 9.18 -2.24 -5.02
N GLY A 124 9.63 -2.58 -3.80
CA GLY A 124 8.76 -2.98 -2.69
C GLY A 124 7.72 -1.91 -2.33
N ALA A 125 8.12 -0.63 -2.29
CA ALA A 125 7.19 0.47 -1.99
C ALA A 125 6.07 0.59 -3.04
N GLU A 126 6.39 0.46 -4.33
CA GLU A 126 5.37 0.52 -5.40
C GLU A 126 4.51 -0.74 -5.44
N ALA A 127 5.06 -1.90 -5.07
CA ALA A 127 4.28 -3.10 -4.87
C ALA A 127 3.23 -2.93 -3.76
N ALA A 128 3.59 -2.29 -2.63
CA ALA A 128 2.65 -2.05 -1.55
C ALA A 128 1.48 -1.17 -2.01
N GLU A 129 1.76 -0.11 -2.76
CA GLU A 129 0.72 0.77 -3.30
C GLU A 129 -0.16 0.06 -4.32
N ALA A 130 0.41 -0.74 -5.22
CA ALA A 130 -0.37 -1.53 -6.19
C ALA A 130 -1.29 -2.53 -5.49
N LEU A 131 -0.80 -3.20 -4.44
CA LEU A 131 -1.58 -4.11 -3.61
C LEU A 131 -2.70 -3.38 -2.88
N MET A 132 -2.42 -2.22 -2.30
CA MET A 132 -3.42 -1.42 -1.61
C MET A 132 -4.49 -0.92 -2.58
N ALA A 133 -4.10 -0.48 -3.78
CA ALA A 133 -5.04 -0.10 -4.83
C ALA A 133 -5.92 -1.29 -5.25
N ARG A 134 -5.35 -2.50 -5.34
CA ARG A 134 -6.10 -3.72 -5.63
C ARG A 134 -7.09 -4.05 -4.50
N LEU A 135 -6.65 -4.02 -3.24
CA LEU A 135 -7.50 -4.26 -2.07
C LEU A 135 -8.65 -3.25 -2.03
N ASN A 136 -8.37 -1.98 -2.27
CA ASN A 136 -9.39 -0.93 -2.33
C ASN A 136 -10.46 -1.24 -3.40
N ARG A 137 -10.07 -1.69 -4.60
CA ARG A 137 -11.05 -2.11 -5.62
C ARG A 137 -11.89 -3.30 -5.16
N VAL A 138 -11.30 -4.26 -4.46
CA VAL A 138 -12.04 -5.41 -3.90
C VAL A 138 -13.10 -4.93 -2.91
N ILE A 139 -12.73 -4.02 -2.00
CA ILE A 139 -13.65 -3.42 -1.02
C ILE A 139 -14.77 -2.64 -1.73
N LEU A 140 -14.44 -1.78 -2.69
CA LEU A 140 -15.43 -1.00 -3.43
C LEU A 140 -16.45 -1.89 -4.14
N ASN A 141 -15.98 -3.00 -4.73
CA ASN A 141 -16.85 -3.96 -5.40
C ASN A 141 -17.74 -4.76 -4.43
N SER A 142 -17.40 -4.84 -3.15
CA SER A 142 -18.22 -5.52 -2.14
C SER A 142 -19.26 -4.61 -1.48
N ILE A 143 -19.31 -3.32 -1.82
CA ILE A 143 -20.34 -2.39 -1.32
C ILE A 143 -21.62 -2.62 -2.12
N GLU A 144 -22.43 -3.59 -1.69
CA GLU A 144 -23.71 -3.94 -2.33
C GLU A 144 -24.88 -3.01 -1.96
N LYS A 145 -24.63 -1.97 -1.15
CA LYS A 145 -25.71 -1.13 -0.59
C LYS A 145 -26.00 0.04 -1.54
N PRO A 146 -27.18 0.10 -2.20
CA PRO A 146 -27.52 1.09 -3.24
C PRO A 146 -27.64 2.54 -2.74
N ARG A 147 -27.25 2.83 -1.50
CA ARG A 147 -27.32 4.17 -0.87
C ARG A 147 -26.03 4.57 -0.16
N LEU A 148 -24.96 3.79 -0.28
CA LEU A 148 -23.67 4.12 0.32
C LEU A 148 -22.63 4.33 -0.77
N GLU A 149 -21.88 5.41 -0.63
CA GLU A 149 -20.72 5.70 -1.46
C GLU A 149 -19.47 5.66 -0.58
N ALA A 150 -18.37 5.13 -1.14
CA ALA A 150 -17.10 5.15 -0.46
C ALA A 150 -16.45 6.54 -0.60
N THR A 151 -15.90 7.06 0.49
CA THR A 151 -15.01 8.21 0.43
C THR A 151 -13.63 7.81 -0.12
N LYS A 152 -12.75 8.80 -0.34
CA LYS A 152 -11.36 8.54 -0.73
C LYS A 152 -10.62 7.67 0.30
N ARG A 153 -9.56 6.95 -0.09
CA ARG A 153 -8.71 6.26 0.89
C ARG A 153 -7.92 7.28 1.72
N TYR A 154 -7.79 7.02 3.01
CA TYR A 154 -6.93 7.75 3.94
C TYR A 154 -6.02 6.77 4.69
N SER A 155 -4.77 7.15 4.92
CA SER A 155 -3.81 6.37 5.71
C SER A 155 -3.32 7.23 6.88
N PRO A 156 -3.19 6.69 8.11
CA PRO A 156 -2.55 7.39 9.22
C PRO A 156 -1.08 7.69 8.92
N GLY A 157 -0.60 8.87 9.32
CA GLY A 157 0.75 9.35 9.00
C GLY A 157 0.69 10.67 8.27
#